data_AF-A0A2I2KTR5-F1
#
_entry.id   AF-A0A2I2KTR5-F1
#
_cell.length_a   1.000
_cell.length_b   1.000
_cell.length_c   1.000
_cell.angle_alpha   90.00
_cell.angle_beta   90.00
_cell.angle_gamma   90.00
#
_symmetry.space_group_name_H-M   'P 1'
#
loop_
_entity.id
_entity.type
_entity.pdbx_description
1 polymer ?
#
loop_
_entity_poly.entity_id
_entity_poly.type
_entity_poly.pdbx_seq_one_letter_code
_entity_poly.pdbx_strand_id
1 'polypeptide(L)'
;MAMTRTTVYLSLDAKRRLSAAAHRQHRSEADLIRDAINRLLAEEPERPRPNPPRFDVDPSFADDVDDHLSAGFGAAGLEDGLWDA
;
A
#
# COMPACT_ATOMS: atom_id res chain seq x y z
N MET A 1 22.11 10.23 -8.26
CA MET A 1 20.66 9.92 -8.34
C MET A 1 20.08 10.58 -9.57
N ALA A 2 19.25 9.88 -10.35
CA ALA A 2 18.55 10.48 -11.47
C ALA A 2 17.35 11.32 -10.96
N MET A 3 17.11 12.48 -11.55
CA MET A 3 15.99 13.35 -11.22
C MET A 3 14.94 13.28 -12.33
N THR A 4 13.67 13.08 -11.98
CA THR A 4 12.54 13.08 -12.94
C THR A 4 11.76 14.39 -12.81
N ARG A 5 11.45 15.03 -13.95
CA ARG A 5 10.63 16.24 -13.98
C ARG A 5 9.16 15.88 -13.85
N THR A 6 8.53 16.38 -12.79
CA THR A 6 7.07 16.25 -12.55
C THR A 6 6.46 17.64 -12.46
N THR A 7 5.37 17.87 -13.19
CA THR A 7 4.60 19.12 -13.14
C THR A 7 3.36 18.91 -12.28
N VAL A 8 3.16 19.76 -11.28
CA VAL A 8 1.99 19.73 -10.39
C VAL A 8 1.28 21.07 -10.41
N TYR A 9 -0.04 21.06 -10.32
CA TYR A 9 -0.82 22.28 -10.13
C TYR A 9 -0.84 22.66 -8.65
N LEU A 10 -0.51 23.93 -8.36
CA LEU A 10 -0.63 24.51 -7.03
C LEU A 10 -1.69 25.60 -7.06
N SER A 11 -2.43 25.75 -5.95
CA SER A 11 -3.24 26.96 -5.78
C SER A 11 -2.33 28.20 -5.77
N LEU A 12 -2.89 29.35 -6.15
CA LEU A 12 -2.14 30.61 -6.16
C LEU A 12 -1.60 30.95 -4.76
N ASP A 13 -2.38 30.68 -3.71
CA ASP A 13 -1.94 30.86 -2.32
C ASP A 13 -0.76 29.95 -1.96
N ALA A 14 -0.84 28.66 -2.29
CA ALA A 14 0.23 27.70 -2.03
C ALA A 14 1.54 28.12 -2.72
N LYS A 15 1.46 28.59 -3.97
CA LYS A 15 2.63 29.10 -4.71
C LYS A 15 3.23 30.34 -4.04
N ARG A 16 2.41 31.30 -3.60
CA ARG A 16 2.88 32.51 -2.90
C ARG A 16 3.59 32.16 -1.59
N ARG A 17 3.00 31.26 -0.80
CA ARG A 17 3.57 30.79 0.47
C ARG A 17 4.90 30.06 0.26
N LEU A 18 4.97 29.20 -0.77
CA LEU A 18 6.20 28.50 -1.15
C LEU A 18 7.31 29.47 -1.55
N SER A 19 7.01 30.45 -2.41
CA SER A 19 7.98 31.46 -2.84
C SER A 19 8.49 32.28 -1.64
N ALA A 20 7.59 32.74 -0.77
CA ALA A 20 7.99 33.45 0.44
C ALA A 20 8.86 32.60 1.37
N ALA A 21 8.56 31.29 1.51
CA ALA A 21 9.37 30.38 2.31
C ALA A 21 10.76 30.13 1.69
N ALA A 22 10.84 29.98 0.38
CA ALA A 22 12.09 29.84 -0.38
C ALA A 22 13.00 31.05 -0.17
N HIS A 23 12.44 32.26 -0.29
CA HIS A 23 13.16 33.49 -0.03
C HIS A 23 13.68 33.60 1.40
N ARG A 24 12.83 33.34 2.41
CA ARG A 24 13.25 33.40 3.83
C ARG A 24 14.34 32.38 4.18
N GLN A 25 14.38 31.24 3.48
CA GLN A 25 15.33 30.17 3.75
C GLN A 25 16.56 30.19 2.85
N HIS A 26 16.63 31.11 1.87
CA HIS A 26 17.68 31.14 0.84
C HIS A 26 17.82 29.81 0.08
N ARG A 27 16.70 29.15 -0.22
CA ARG A 27 16.65 27.85 -0.92
C ARG A 27 15.78 27.95 -2.17
N SER A 28 15.98 27.04 -3.13
CA SER A 28 15.06 26.97 -4.26
C SER A 28 13.71 26.38 -3.83
N GLU A 29 12.63 26.79 -4.49
CA GLU A 29 11.31 26.20 -4.27
C GLU A 29 11.31 24.69 -4.53
N ALA A 30 12.09 24.24 -5.51
CA ALA A 30 12.23 22.82 -5.83
C ALA A 30 12.89 22.04 -4.69
N ASP A 31 13.87 22.63 -4.00
CA ASP A 31 14.48 22.02 -2.81
C ASP A 31 13.47 21.90 -1.68
N LEU A 32 12.68 22.95 -1.44
CA LEU A 32 11.64 22.91 -0.41
C LEU A 32 10.55 21.88 -0.72
N ILE A 33 10.12 21.77 -1.98
CA ILE A 33 9.15 20.74 -2.40
C ILE A 33 9.74 19.35 -2.17
N ARG A 34 10.98 19.09 -2.61
CA ARG A 34 11.63 17.78 -2.42
C ARG A 34 11.75 17.42 -0.95
N ASP A 35 12.21 18.35 -0.11
CA ASP A 35 12.33 18.14 1.33
C ASP A 35 10.99 17.84 1.98
N ALA A 36 9.94 18.60 1.64
CA ALA A 36 8.61 18.41 2.19
C ALA A 36 8.05 17.03 1.82
N ILE A 37 8.21 16.60 0.56
CA ILE A 37 7.82 15.26 0.09
C ILE A 37 8.57 14.19 0.86
N ASN A 38 9.90 14.32 0.99
CA ASN A 38 10.72 13.33 1.69
C ASN A 38 10.32 13.18 3.16
N ARG A 39 10.03 14.29 3.85
CA ARG A 39 9.56 14.25 5.25
C ARG A 39 8.20 13.57 5.36
N LEU A 40 7.26 13.95 4.49
CA LEU A 40 5.93 13.35 4.47
C LEU A 40 5.98 11.83 4.24
N LEU A 41 6.81 11.39 3.29
CA LEU A 41 6.93 9.95 2.96
C LEU A 41 7.74 9.18 4.01
N ALA A 42 8.68 9.81 4.72
CA ALA A 42 9.38 9.18 5.82
C ALA A 42 8.49 8.95 7.05
N GLU A 43 7.46 9.79 7.22
CA GLU A 43 6.44 9.64 8.27
C GLU A 43 5.31 8.68 7.86
N GLU A 44 5.26 8.25 6.60
CA GLU A 44 4.26 7.29 6.15
C GLU A 44 4.46 5.97 6.89
N PRO A 45 3.46 5.45 7.62
CA PRO A 45 3.61 4.22 8.36
C PRO A 45 3.98 3.11 7.37
N GLU A 46 5.06 2.37 7.65
CA GLU A 46 5.38 1.19 6.87
C GLU A 46 4.13 0.32 6.80
N ARG A 47 3.63 0.10 5.59
CA ARG A 47 2.53 -0.84 5.39
C ARG A 47 2.98 -2.15 6.03
N PRO A 48 2.24 -2.69 7.01
CA PRO A 48 2.66 -3.91 7.68
C PRO A 48 2.88 -4.94 6.59
N ARG A 49 4.13 -5.43 6.49
CA ARG A 49 4.42 -6.52 5.58
C ARG A 49 3.51 -7.67 5.98
N PRO A 50 2.89 -8.38 5.02
CA PRO A 50 2.16 -9.59 5.34
C PRO A 50 3.09 -10.46 6.19
N ASN A 51 2.72 -10.67 7.46
CA ASN A 51 3.35 -11.62 8.35
C ASN A 51 2.39 -12.79 8.43
N PRO A 52 2.37 -13.68 7.41
CA PRO A 52 1.47 -14.82 7.46
C PRO A 52 1.78 -15.64 8.71
N PRO A 53 0.76 -16.12 9.44
CA PRO A 53 0.99 -17.04 10.54
C PRO A 53 1.81 -18.23 10.05
N ARG A 54 2.81 -18.62 10.84
CA ARG A 54 3.51 -19.89 10.61
C ARG A 54 2.61 -20.99 11.15
N PHE A 55 2.02 -21.75 10.26
CA PHE A 55 1.33 -22.98 10.64
C PHE A 55 2.37 -24.07 10.80
N ASP A 56 2.33 -24.78 11.93
CA ASP A 56 3.08 -26.01 12.13
C ASP A 56 2.30 -27.16 11.50
N VAL A 57 2.29 -27.17 10.16
CA VAL A 57 1.61 -28.16 9.33
C VAL A 57 2.63 -28.76 8.38
N ASP A 58 2.37 -29.99 7.95
CA ASP A 58 3.18 -30.64 6.93
C ASP A 58 3.24 -29.75 5.68
N PRO A 59 4.43 -29.36 5.19
CA PRO A 59 4.56 -28.58 3.96
C PRO A 59 3.89 -29.23 2.74
N SER A 60 3.73 -30.56 2.72
CA SER A 60 3.04 -31.27 1.63
C SER A 60 1.54 -31.00 1.57
N PHE A 61 0.95 -30.42 2.63
CA PHE A 61 -0.47 -30.05 2.68
C PHE A 61 -0.87 -29.13 1.51
N ALA A 62 0.05 -28.30 1.03
CA ALA A 62 -0.18 -27.41 -0.12
C ALA A 62 -0.27 -28.17 -1.45
N ASP A 63 0.30 -29.36 -1.54
CA ASP A 63 0.29 -30.18 -2.75
C ASP A 63 -0.96 -31.08 -2.82
N ASP A 64 -1.53 -31.45 -1.66
CA ASP A 64 -2.69 -32.36 -1.54
C ASP A 64 -4.01 -31.65 -1.18
N VAL A 65 -4.14 -30.37 -1.59
CA VAL A 65 -5.29 -29.52 -1.23
C VAL A 65 -6.63 -30.12 -1.66
N ASP A 66 -6.70 -30.69 -2.86
CA ASP A 66 -7.94 -31.24 -3.41
C ASP A 66 -8.45 -32.45 -2.60
N ASP A 67 -7.55 -33.33 -2.18
CA ASP A 67 -7.89 -34.50 -1.36
C ASP A 67 -8.44 -34.06 0.00
N HIS A 68 -7.79 -33.07 0.64
CA HIS A 68 -8.25 -32.51 1.91
C HIS A 68 -9.61 -31.81 1.80
N LEU A 69 -9.87 -31.09 0.71
CA LEU A 69 -11.16 -30.43 0.50
C LEU A 69 -12.28 -31.44 0.20
N SER A 70 -11.97 -32.49 -0.56
CA SER A 70 -12.95 -33.55 -0.91
C SER A 70 -13.46 -34.33 0.31
N ALA A 71 -12.70 -34.34 1.41
CA ALA A 71 -13.03 -35.07 2.64
C ALA A 71 -14.21 -34.49 3.44
N GLY A 72 -14.88 -33.45 2.94
CA GLY A 72 -16.12 -32.92 3.53
C GLY A 72 -16.26 -31.40 3.54
N PHE A 73 -15.40 -30.66 2.83
CA PHE A 73 -15.52 -29.21 2.73
C PHE A 73 -16.83 -28.83 2.03
N GLY A 74 -17.65 -27.99 2.68
CA GLY A 74 -18.94 -27.56 2.16
C GLY A 74 -20.12 -28.50 2.40
N ALA A 75 -19.92 -29.70 2.98
CA ALA A 75 -20.99 -30.67 3.20
C ALA A 75 -22.15 -30.14 4.07
N ALA A 76 -21.85 -29.31 5.07
CA ALA A 76 -22.86 -28.66 5.93
C ALA A 76 -23.48 -27.39 5.31
N GLY A 77 -22.91 -26.85 4.22
CA GLY A 77 -23.42 -25.65 3.53
C GLY A 77 -24.36 -25.98 2.36
N LEU A 78 -24.48 -27.26 2.00
CA LEU A 78 -25.37 -27.75 0.94
C LEU A 78 -26.79 -28.06 1.45
N GLU A 79 -27.04 -27.97 2.75
CA GLU A 79 -28.36 -28.28 3.33
C GLU A 79 -29.38 -27.15 3.13
N ASP A 80 -28.94 -25.91 2.86
CA ASP A 80 -29.83 -24.73 2.64
C ASP A 80 -29.76 -24.13 1.22
N GLY A 81 -29.04 -24.78 0.28
CA GLY A 81 -28.84 -24.29 -1.08
C GLY A 81 -29.85 -24.83 -2.09
N LEU A 82 -31.06 -24.26 -2.12
CA LEU A 82 -31.97 -24.34 -3.26
C LEU A 82 -31.27 -23.71 -4.50
N TRP A 83 -30.52 -24.50 -5.24
CA TRP A 83 -30.03 -24.17 -6.58
C TRP A 83 -30.65 -25.14 -7.58
N ASP A 84 -31.97 -25.09 -7.71
CA ASP A 84 -32.66 -25.64 -8.88
C ASP A 84 -32.64 -24.57 -9.99
N ALA A 85 -32.05 -24.96 -11.12
CA ALA A 85 -32.18 -24.29 -12.42
C ALA A 85 -33.52 -24.62 -13.07
#